data_AF-A0A9D9DCY7-F1
#
_entry.id   AF-A0A9D9DCY7-F1
#
_cell.length_a   1.000
_cell.length_b   1.000
_cell.length_c   1.000
_cell.angle_alpha   90.00
_cell.angle_beta   90.00
_cell.angle_gamma   90.00
#
_symmetry.space_group_name_H-M   'P 1'
#
loop_
_entity.id
_entity.type
_entity.pdbx_description
1 polymer ?
#
loop_
_entity_poly.entity_id
_entity_poly.type
_entity_poly.pdbx_seq_one_letter_code
_entity_poly.pdbx_strand_id
1 'polypeptide(L)' 'MKFIVRLFPEISIKSRPVRNRLIQQLQQNIINAAKHHNLELHVFSQWDKQFVRCADA' A
#
# COMPACT_ATOMS: atom_id res chain seq x y z
N MET A 1 3.37 14.35 -3.46
CA MET A 1 2.18 14.00 -4.31
C MET A 1 1.29 12.94 -3.65
N LYS A 2 -0.03 12.88 -3.95
CA LYS A 2 -0.98 11.88 -3.39
C LYS A 2 -1.28 10.77 -4.42
N PHE A 3 -0.80 9.56 -4.16
CA PHE A 3 -1.07 8.38 -4.99
C PHE A 3 -2.19 7.53 -4.37
N ILE A 4 -3.10 7.04 -5.21
CA ILE A 4 -4.17 6.11 -4.81
C ILE A 4 -3.89 4.78 -5.50
N VAL A 5 -3.42 3.80 -4.72
CA VAL A 5 -3.27 2.43 -5.19
C VAL A 5 -4.60 1.72 -4.98
N ARG A 6 -5.32 1.49 -6.08
CA ARG A 6 -6.51 0.63 -6.05
C ARG A 6 -6.04 -0.80 -5.84
N LEU A 7 -6.62 -1.48 -4.85
CA LEU A 7 -6.38 -2.90 -4.66
C LEU A 7 -6.88 -3.65 -5.89
N PHE A 8 -6.06 -4.57 -6.39
CA PHE A 8 -6.44 -5.39 -7.53
C PHE A 8 -7.60 -6.34 -7.16
N PRO A 9 -8.47 -6.69 -8.12
CA PRO A 9 -9.56 -7.63 -7.88
C PRO A 9 -9.08 -9.00 -7.36
N GLU A 10 -7.84 -9.43 -7.63
CA GLU A 10 -7.30 -10.67 -7.06
C GLU A 10 -7.12 -10.62 -5.53
N ILE A 11 -6.99 -9.42 -4.93
CA ILE A 11 -6.89 -9.23 -3.47
C ILE A 11 -8.30 -9.09 -2.86
N SER A 12 -9.23 -8.49 -3.60
CA SER A 12 -10.61 -8.24 -3.14
C SER A 12 -11.46 -9.52 -3.11
N ILE A 13 -11.21 -10.47 -4.03
CA ILE A 13 -11.93 -11.75 -4.11
C ILE A 13 -11.52 -12.76 -3.01
N LYS A 14 -10.42 -12.51 -2.29
CA LYS A 14 -9.92 -13.44 -1.24
C LYS A 14 -10.67 -13.30 0.07
N SER A 15 -10.59 -14.35 0.89
CA SER A 15 -11.13 -14.34 2.25
C SER A 15 -10.48 -13.24 3.10
N ARG A 16 -11.25 -12.67 4.05
CA ARG A 16 -10.81 -11.60 4.97
C ARG A 16 -9.40 -11.81 5.56
N PRO A 17 -9.01 -13.00 6.09
CA PRO A 17 -7.67 -13.20 6.65
C PRO A 17 -6.56 -13.13 5.59
N VAL A 18 -6.79 -13.68 4.40
CA VAL A 18 -5.82 -13.66 3.29
C VAL A 18 -5.67 -12.24 2.75
N ARG A 19 -6.77 -11.52 2.60
CA ARG A 19 -6.79 -10.12 2.18
C ARG A 19 -5.97 -9.24 3.13
N ASN A 20 -6.17 -9.36 4.44
CA ASN A 20 -5.43 -8.56 5.42
C ASN A 20 -3.92 -8.81 5.37
N ARG A 21 -3.50 -10.08 5.22
CA ARG A 21 -2.08 -10.44 5.10
C ARG A 21 -1.46 -9.88 3.82
N LEU A 22 -2.17 -9.98 2.70
CA LEU A 22 -1.74 -9.42 1.41
C LEU A 22 -1.61 -7.89 1.46
N ILE A 23 -2.57 -7.21 2.08
CA ILE A 23 -2.54 -5.75 2.25
C ILE A 23 -1.32 -5.32 3.07
N GLN A 24 -1.03 -6.02 4.17
CA GLN A 24 0.16 -5.76 4.99
C GLN A 24 1.46 -6.00 4.23
N GLN A 25 1.56 -7.12 3.48
CA GLN A 25 2.74 -7.39 2.66
C GLN A 25 2.93 -6.35 1.56
N LEU A 26 1.86 -5.93 0.89
CA LEU A 26 1.90 -4.90 -0.14
C LEU A 26 2.37 -3.56 0.45
N GLN A 27 1.86 -3.18 1.63
CA GLN A 27 2.29 -1.97 2.33
C GLN A 27 3.78 -2.01 2.66
N GLN A 28 4.27 -3.12 3.21
CA GLN A 28 5.68 -3.29 3.55
C GLN A 28 6.57 -3.25 2.31
N ASN A 29 6.14 -3.89 1.21
CA ASN A 29 6.88 -3.90 -0.05
C ASN A 29 6.98 -2.50 -0.67
N ILE A 30 5.89 -1.73 -0.65
CA ILE A 30 5.90 -0.34 -1.14
C ILE A 30 6.87 0.52 -0.33
N ILE A 31 6.87 0.39 1.01
CA ILE A 31 7.79 1.12 1.88
C ILE A 31 9.24 0.74 1.59
N ASN A 32 9.53 -0.56 1.45
CA ASN A 32 10.88 -1.04 1.17
C ASN A 32 11.38 -0.54 -0.20
N ALA A 33 10.55 -0.62 -1.24
CA ALA A 33 10.87 -0.09 -2.56
C ALA A 33 11.13 1.43 -2.51
N ALA A 34 10.34 2.17 -1.75
CA ALA A 34 10.52 3.61 -1.57
C ALA A 34 11.82 3.98 -0.86
N LYS A 35 12.18 3.23 0.19
CA LYS A 35 13.47 3.39 0.89
C LYS A 35 14.65 3.22 -0.05
N HIS A 36 14.59 2.27 -0.99
CA HIS A 36 15.63 2.09 -2.00
C HIS A 36 15.80 3.31 -2.92
N HIS A 37 14.76 4.12 -3.09
CA HIS A 37 14.78 5.34 -3.89
C HIS A 37 14.97 6.61 -3.05
N ASN A 38 15.27 6.49 -1.74
CA ASN A 38 15.34 7.61 -0.78
C ASN A 38 14.08 8.47 -0.71
N LEU A 39 12.91 7.88 -0.95
CA LEU A 39 11.62 8.57 -0.90
C LEU A 39 10.93 8.29 0.45
N GLU A 40 10.58 9.32 1.20
CA GLU A 40 9.75 9.19 2.40
C GLU A 40 8.27 9.04 2.00
N LEU A 41 7.78 7.78 2.03
CA LEU A 41 6.38 7.46 1.74
C LEU A 41 5.61 7.10 3.01
N HIS A 42 4.47 7.76 3.18
CA HIS A 42 3.44 7.40 4.14
C HIS A 42 2.31 6.61 3.46
N VAL A 43 2.22 5.32 3.76
CA VAL A 43 1.17 4.44 3.23
C VAL A 43 0.07 4.25 4.28
N PHE A 44 -1.18 4.59 3.94
CA PHE A 44 -2.37 4.39 4.77
C PHE A 44 -3.37 3.48 4.05
N SER A 45 -3.88 2.47 4.75
CA SER A 45 -4.94 1.61 4.23
C SER A 45 -6.29 2.07 4.75
N GLN A 46 -7.23 2.39 3.85
CA GLN A 46 -8.59 2.77 4.22
C GLN A 46 -9.61 1.98 3.39
N TRP A 47 -10.40 1.16 4.10
CA TRP A 47 -11.48 0.28 3.62
C TRP A 47 -11.08 -0.75 2.54
N ASP A 48 -10.75 -0.34 1.32
CA ASP A 48 -10.27 -1.21 0.22
C ASP A 48 -9.28 -0.48 -0.70
N LYS A 49 -8.68 0.61 -0.22
CA LYS A 49 -7.74 1.44 -0.97
C LYS A 49 -6.50 1.70 -0.13
N GLN A 50 -5.34 1.56 -0.75
CA GLN A 50 -4.08 2.02 -0.17
C GLN A 50 -3.79 3.40 -0.70
N PHE A 51 -3.73 4.37 0.21
CA PHE A 51 -3.32 5.73 -0.07
C PHE A 51 -1.82 5.85 0.23
N VAL A 52 -1.06 6.31 -0.76
CA VAL A 52 0.37 6.55 -0.59
C VAL A 52 0.57 8.06 -0.70
N ARG A 53 1.06 8.68 0.38
CA ARG A 53 1.47 10.08 0.41
C ARG A 53 2.99 10.12 0.39
N CYS A 54 3.57 10.77 -0.62
CA CYS A 54 4.98 11.15 -0.57
C CYS A 54 5.10 12.38 0.33
N ALA A 55 5.89 12.29 1.40
CA ALA A 55 6.38 13.44 2.12
C ALA A 55 7.52 14.01 1.27
N ASP A 56 7.18 14.96 0.41
CA ASP A 56 8.18 15.71 -0.34
C ASP A 56 8.88 16.63 0.68
N ALA A 57 10.22 16.55 0.72
CA ALA A 57 11.08 17.43 1.50
C ALA A 57 10.96 18.90 1.09
#